data_AF-A0A2R6JXM5-F1
#
_entry.id   AF-A0A2R6JXM5-F1
#
_cell.length_a   1.000
_cell.length_b   1.000
_cell.length_c   1.000
_cell.angle_alpha   90.00
_cell.angle_beta   90.00
_cell.angle_gamma   90.00
#
_symmetry.space_group_name_H-M   'P 1'
#
loop_
_entity.id
_entity.type
_entity.pdbx_description
1 polymer ?
#
loop_
_entity_poly.entity_id
_entity_poly.type
_entity_poly.pdbx_seq_one_letter_code
_entity_poly.pdbx_strand_id
1 'polypeptide(L)'
;MSDLVVDTSVVVKWYIPEQHHEQARALRDAYLDGTFDLVAPALMPFEAVNALKYSGHYDGDRLEDASKSLSEYGIELVPFGETGPVAEIASELDITVYDAAYVALARDRDTKVYTADGRLLGDLAGDYSELAEHIRTYEE
;
A
#
# COMPACT_ATOMS: atom_id res chain seq x y z
N MET A 1 -18.31 1.47 -5.66
CA MET A 1 -17.45 0.27 -5.68
C MET A 1 -16.77 0.21 -4.32
N SER A 2 -16.27 -0.93 -3.88
CA SER A 2 -15.52 -0.99 -2.62
C SER A 2 -14.13 -0.38 -2.85
N ASP A 3 -13.68 0.49 -1.95
CA ASP A 3 -12.31 1.00 -1.94
C ASP A 3 -11.44 0.00 -1.17
N LEU A 4 -10.20 -0.20 -1.61
CA LEU A 4 -9.22 -1.01 -0.89
C LEU A 4 -7.92 -0.22 -0.74
N VAL A 5 -7.38 -0.19 0.48
CA VAL A 5 -6.09 0.48 0.71
C VAL A 5 -4.96 -0.43 0.25
N VAL A 6 -4.03 0.11 -0.53
CA VAL A 6 -2.82 -0.62 -0.94
C VAL A 6 -1.58 0.01 -0.33
N ASP A 7 -0.81 -0.80 0.38
CA ASP A 7 0.48 -0.40 0.92
C ASP A 7 1.56 -0.35 -0.18
N THR A 8 2.53 0.55 -0.02
CA THR A 8 3.74 0.62 -0.86
C THR A 8 4.41 -0.73 -1.01
N SER A 9 4.50 -1.52 0.06
CA SER A 9 5.18 -2.82 0.02
C SER A 9 4.52 -3.82 -0.96
N VAL A 10 3.22 -3.66 -1.25
CA VAL A 10 2.49 -4.43 -2.28
C VAL A 10 2.72 -3.83 -3.66
N VAL A 11 2.63 -2.51 -3.80
CA VAL A 11 2.86 -1.81 -5.08
C VAL A 11 4.26 -2.09 -5.63
N VAL A 12 5.30 -2.05 -4.77
CA VAL A 12 6.69 -2.36 -5.15
C VAL A 12 6.79 -3.76 -5.75
N LYS A 13 6.03 -4.71 -5.22
CA LYS A 13 6.04 -6.08 -5.75
C LYS A 13 5.56 -6.10 -7.19
N TRP A 14 4.62 -5.29 -7.66
CA TRP A 14 4.22 -5.26 -9.08
C TRP A 14 5.39 -5.14 -10.07
N TYR A 15 6.45 -4.45 -9.64
CA TYR A 15 7.67 -4.17 -10.39
C TYR A 15 8.82 -5.15 -10.14
N ILE A 16 8.90 -5.79 -8.98
CA ILE A 16 10.00 -6.67 -8.59
C ILE A 16 9.48 -8.09 -8.34
N PRO A 17 9.89 -9.10 -9.13
CA PRO A 17 9.42 -10.48 -9.00
C PRO A 17 10.05 -11.20 -7.79
N GLU A 18 9.60 -10.81 -6.60
CA GLU A 18 10.00 -11.39 -5.31
C GLU A 18 8.87 -12.24 -4.69
N GLN A 19 9.10 -12.75 -3.49
CA GLN A 19 8.08 -13.48 -2.74
C GLN A 19 6.78 -12.66 -2.67
N HIS A 20 5.67 -13.32 -2.97
CA HIS A 20 4.31 -12.77 -3.02
C HIS A 20 4.02 -11.79 -4.18
N HIS A 21 4.89 -11.73 -5.18
CA HIS A 21 4.68 -10.96 -6.40
C HIS A 21 3.43 -11.38 -7.18
N GLU A 22 3.15 -12.68 -7.25
CA GLU A 22 1.99 -13.21 -7.99
C GLU A 22 0.68 -12.70 -7.37
N GLN A 23 0.55 -12.78 -6.04
CA GLN A 23 -0.62 -12.25 -5.33
C GLN A 23 -0.73 -10.72 -5.45
N ALA A 24 0.39 -10.00 -5.39
CA ALA A 24 0.40 -8.56 -5.61
C ALA A 24 -0.11 -8.20 -7.01
N ARG A 25 0.28 -8.98 -8.04
CA ARG A 25 -0.20 -8.79 -9.41
C ARG A 25 -1.67 -9.18 -9.59
N ALA A 26 -2.12 -10.25 -8.96
CA ALA A 26 -3.53 -10.63 -8.96
C ALA A 26 -4.42 -9.49 -8.40
N LEU A 27 -4.02 -8.88 -7.28
CA LEU A 27 -4.71 -7.71 -6.71
C LEU A 27 -4.74 -6.52 -7.68
N ARG A 28 -3.61 -6.23 -8.32
CA ARG A 28 -3.50 -5.18 -9.33
C ARG A 28 -4.40 -5.47 -10.53
N ASP A 29 -4.40 -6.69 -11.03
CA ASP A 29 -5.15 -7.06 -12.23
C ASP A 29 -6.66 -7.01 -11.95
N ALA A 30 -7.11 -7.45 -10.77
CA ALA A 30 -8.49 -7.27 -10.31
C ALA A 30 -8.92 -5.80 -10.21
N TYR A 31 -8.02 -4.92 -9.75
CA TYR A 31 -8.22 -3.46 -9.77
C TYR A 31 -8.36 -2.93 -11.21
N LEU A 32 -7.45 -3.30 -12.10
CA LEU A 32 -7.47 -2.88 -13.51
C LEU A 32 -8.72 -3.37 -14.26
N ASP A 33 -9.26 -4.52 -13.86
CA ASP A 33 -10.51 -5.08 -14.37
C ASP A 33 -11.76 -4.41 -13.75
N GLY A 34 -11.59 -3.47 -12.82
CA GLY A 34 -12.66 -2.69 -12.21
C GLY A 34 -13.44 -3.44 -11.12
N THR A 35 -12.84 -4.46 -10.49
CA THR A 35 -13.48 -5.21 -9.40
C THR A 35 -13.66 -4.36 -8.14
N PHE A 36 -12.71 -3.47 -7.88
CA PHE A 36 -12.68 -2.50 -6.79
C PHE A 36 -11.80 -1.32 -7.18
N ASP A 37 -11.88 -0.23 -6.42
CA ASP A 37 -10.98 0.92 -6.57
C ASP A 37 -9.82 0.82 -5.56
N LEU A 38 -8.64 1.29 -5.94
CA LEU A 38 -7.48 1.38 -5.04
C LEU A 38 -7.30 2.79 -4.52
N VAL A 39 -7.04 2.89 -3.22
CA VAL A 39 -6.75 4.13 -2.53
C VAL A 39 -5.46 3.99 -1.71
N ALA A 40 -4.69 5.07 -1.56
CA ALA A 40 -3.48 5.09 -0.75
C ALA A 40 -3.20 6.50 -0.21
N PRO A 41 -2.41 6.66 0.87
CA PRO A 41 -1.88 7.95 1.24
C PRO A 41 -1.06 8.56 0.09
N ALA A 42 -1.13 9.88 -0.10
CA ALA A 42 -0.39 10.59 -1.16
C ALA A 42 1.14 10.46 -1.06
N LEU A 43 1.64 9.92 0.04
CA LEU A 43 3.05 9.57 0.23
C LEU A 43 3.45 8.30 -0.54
N MET A 44 2.53 7.36 -0.79
CA MET A 44 2.80 6.04 -1.37
C MET A 44 3.67 6.09 -2.64
N PRO A 45 3.43 6.98 -3.63
CA PRO A 45 4.28 7.02 -4.82
C PRO A 45 5.74 7.37 -4.52
N PHE A 46 5.99 8.23 -3.51
CA PHE A 46 7.34 8.59 -3.10
C PHE A 46 8.04 7.40 -2.45
N GLU A 47 7.34 6.66 -1.58
CA GLU A 47 7.86 5.46 -0.94
C GLU A 47 8.14 4.36 -1.97
N ALA A 48 7.23 4.13 -2.91
CA ALA A 48 7.39 3.14 -3.97
C ALA A 48 8.60 3.46 -4.87
N VAL A 49 8.72 4.68 -5.39
CA VAL A 49 9.87 5.08 -6.21
C VAL A 49 11.17 5.03 -5.42
N ASN A 50 11.14 5.39 -4.13
CA ASN A 50 12.31 5.27 -3.26
C ASN A 50 12.72 3.80 -3.05
N ALA A 51 11.78 2.91 -2.78
CA ALA A 51 12.03 1.48 -2.63
C ALA A 51 12.59 0.88 -3.93
N LEU A 52 12.03 1.22 -5.09
CA LEU A 52 12.55 0.79 -6.38
C LEU A 52 13.99 1.27 -6.61
N LYS A 53 14.29 2.53 -6.33
CA LYS A 53 15.65 3.10 -6.44
C LYS A 53 16.67 2.34 -5.60
N TYR A 54 16.31 1.94 -4.39
CA TYR A 54 17.20 1.25 -3.46
C TYR A 54 17.14 -0.29 -3.56
N SER A 55 16.28 -0.84 -4.43
CA SER A 55 16.18 -2.28 -4.67
C SER A 55 17.40 -2.90 -5.36
N GLY A 56 18.22 -2.08 -6.03
CA GLY A 56 19.30 -2.56 -6.91
C GLY A 56 18.83 -3.04 -8.28
N HIS A 57 17.52 -2.98 -8.58
CA HIS A 57 16.95 -3.38 -9.87
C HIS A 57 16.54 -2.21 -10.77
N TYR A 58 16.38 -1.00 -10.24
CA TYR A 58 15.90 0.18 -10.96
C TYR A 58 16.87 1.36 -10.81
N ASP A 59 17.42 1.82 -11.93
CA ASP A 59 18.32 2.97 -12.03
C ASP A 59 18.10 3.74 -13.34
N GLY A 60 18.55 5.00 -13.37
CA GLY A 60 18.45 5.88 -14.54
C GLY A 60 17.06 5.89 -15.19
N ASP A 61 17.03 5.70 -16.51
CA ASP A 61 15.82 5.67 -17.34
C ASP A 61 14.78 4.65 -16.83
N ARG A 62 15.24 3.48 -16.32
CA ARG A 62 14.34 2.44 -15.82
C ARG A 62 13.56 2.90 -14.59
N LEU A 63 14.19 3.65 -13.70
CA LEU A 63 13.51 4.23 -12.53
C LEU A 63 12.54 5.34 -12.94
N GLU A 64 12.92 6.17 -13.91
CA GLU A 64 12.05 7.21 -14.46
C GLU A 64 10.80 6.61 -15.12
N ASP A 65 10.95 5.56 -15.90
CA ASP A 65 9.84 4.86 -16.55
C ASP A 65 8.92 4.17 -15.53
N ALA A 66 9.49 3.56 -14.48
CA ALA A 66 8.69 3.01 -13.39
C ALA A 66 7.88 4.10 -12.66
N SER A 67 8.47 5.27 -12.41
CA SER A 67 7.79 6.40 -11.79
C SER A 67 6.65 6.95 -12.64
N LYS A 68 6.83 7.05 -13.97
CA LYS A 68 5.77 7.48 -14.91
C LYS A 68 4.65 6.46 -14.93
N SER A 69 4.98 5.18 -15.11
CA SER A 69 4.00 4.08 -15.11
C SER A 69 3.20 4.03 -13.80
N LEU A 70 3.84 4.31 -12.65
CA LEU A 70 3.14 4.32 -11.36
C LEU A 70 2.02 5.36 -11.32
N SER A 71 2.27 6.56 -11.85
CA SER A 71 1.26 7.63 -11.91
C SER A 71 0.09 7.34 -12.85
N GLU A 72 0.28 6.45 -13.82
CA GLU A 72 -0.73 6.11 -14.83
C GLU A 72 -1.74 5.08 -14.32
N TYR A 73 -1.49 4.42 -13.19
CA TYR A 73 -2.42 3.42 -12.64
C TYR A 73 -3.76 4.02 -12.21
N GLY A 74 -3.82 5.30 -11.82
CA GLY A 74 -5.07 5.94 -11.41
C GLY A 74 -5.51 5.61 -9.97
N ILE A 75 -4.59 5.17 -9.11
CA ILE A 75 -4.85 4.97 -7.67
C ILE A 75 -5.25 6.31 -7.05
N GLU A 76 -6.31 6.32 -6.25
CA GLU A 76 -6.71 7.52 -5.51
C GLU A 76 -5.66 7.84 -4.44
N LEU A 77 -5.06 9.04 -4.52
CA LEU A 77 -4.04 9.49 -3.58
C LEU A 77 -4.64 10.50 -2.59
N VAL A 78 -4.73 10.09 -1.32
CA VAL A 78 -5.37 10.88 -0.27
C VAL A 78 -4.35 11.77 0.43
N PRO A 79 -4.54 13.10 0.47
CA PRO A 79 -3.60 14.00 1.13
C PRO A 79 -3.62 13.78 2.65
N PHE A 80 -2.51 14.13 3.33
CA PHE A 80 -2.33 13.89 4.76
C PHE A 80 -3.48 14.39 5.65
N GLY A 81 -4.07 15.55 5.31
CA GLY A 81 -5.20 16.11 6.07
C GLY A 81 -6.50 15.32 5.98
N GLU A 82 -6.59 14.37 5.06
CA GLU A 82 -7.77 13.55 4.76
C GLU A 82 -7.50 12.05 5.02
N THR A 83 -6.32 11.68 5.52
CA THR A 83 -5.92 10.27 5.78
C THR A 83 -6.48 9.72 7.11
N GLY A 84 -7.22 10.53 7.86
CA GLY A 84 -7.72 10.17 9.19
C GLY A 84 -6.72 10.47 10.32
N PRO A 85 -6.90 9.87 11.52
CA PRO A 85 -6.18 10.25 12.73
C PRO A 85 -4.78 9.60 12.83
N VAL A 86 -3.90 9.87 11.86
CA VAL A 86 -2.57 9.22 11.72
C VAL A 86 -1.73 9.28 13.01
N ALA A 87 -1.62 10.45 13.64
CA ALA A 87 -0.79 10.63 14.82
C ALA A 87 -1.33 9.91 16.06
N GLU A 88 -2.65 9.80 16.18
CA GLU A 88 -3.31 9.05 17.24
C GLU A 88 -2.97 7.56 17.12
N ILE A 89 -3.20 6.98 15.93
CA ILE A 89 -2.96 5.57 15.65
C ILE A 89 -1.47 5.21 15.81
N ALA A 90 -0.57 6.06 15.28
CA ALA A 90 0.87 5.87 15.45
C ALA A 90 1.27 5.81 16.93
N SER A 91 0.67 6.67 17.77
CA SER A 91 0.97 6.72 19.19
C SER A 91 0.34 5.55 19.97
N GLU A 92 -0.85 5.11 19.56
CA GLU A 92 -1.58 4.01 20.20
C GLU A 92 -0.92 2.66 19.94
N LEU A 93 -0.44 2.44 18.72
CA LEU A 93 0.16 1.18 18.27
C LEU A 93 1.69 1.16 18.36
N ASP A 94 2.34 2.27 18.71
CA ASP A 94 3.81 2.45 18.71
C ASP A 94 4.46 2.10 17.36
N ILE A 95 3.81 2.50 16.25
CA ILE A 95 4.28 2.31 14.87
C ILE A 95 4.72 3.62 14.23
N THR A 96 5.40 3.54 13.08
CA THR A 96 5.79 4.75 12.36
C THR A 96 4.57 5.49 11.83
N VAL A 97 4.67 6.82 11.68
CA VAL A 97 3.60 7.62 11.06
C VAL A 97 3.32 7.24 9.60
N TYR A 98 4.27 6.59 8.94
CA TYR A 98 4.11 6.08 7.57
C TYR A 98 3.18 4.87 7.58
N ASP A 99 3.47 3.87 8.41
CA ASP A 99 2.60 2.70 8.58
C ASP A 99 1.21 3.09 9.07
N ALA A 100 1.15 3.99 10.06
CA ALA A 100 -0.10 4.51 10.59
C ALA A 100 -0.93 5.24 9.55
N ALA A 101 -0.34 5.84 8.51
CA ALA A 101 -1.09 6.51 7.44
C ALA A 101 -1.96 5.52 6.67
N TYR A 102 -1.46 4.32 6.37
CA TYR A 102 -2.22 3.29 5.67
C TYR A 102 -3.35 2.72 6.55
N VAL A 103 -3.05 2.47 7.84
CA VAL A 103 -4.04 1.96 8.80
C VAL A 103 -5.13 3.00 9.08
N ALA A 104 -4.75 4.27 9.24
CA ALA A 104 -5.68 5.38 9.44
C ALA A 104 -6.64 5.53 8.26
N LEU A 105 -6.11 5.41 7.03
CA LEU A 105 -6.91 5.50 5.83
C LEU A 105 -7.88 4.33 5.70
N ALA A 106 -7.42 3.11 6.03
CA ALA A 106 -8.27 1.91 6.03
C ALA A 106 -9.43 2.07 7.03
N ARG A 107 -9.14 2.58 8.23
CA ARG A 107 -10.14 2.90 9.25
C ARG A 107 -11.15 3.96 8.76
N ASP A 108 -10.66 5.06 8.17
CA ASP A 108 -11.50 6.18 7.73
C ASP A 108 -12.43 5.79 6.56
N ARG A 109 -11.95 4.92 5.67
CA ARG A 109 -12.69 4.39 4.52
C ARG A 109 -13.52 3.14 4.83
N ASP A 110 -13.54 2.68 6.09
CA ASP A 110 -14.21 1.45 6.52
C ASP A 110 -13.84 0.25 5.64
N THR A 111 -12.54 0.09 5.40
CA THR A 111 -11.97 -0.94 4.52
C THR A 111 -10.68 -1.51 5.11
N LYS A 112 -9.97 -2.34 4.32
CA LYS A 112 -8.71 -2.97 4.69
C LYS A 112 -7.53 -2.41 3.91
N VAL A 113 -6.36 -2.50 4.50
CA VAL A 113 -5.07 -2.36 3.80
C VAL A 113 -4.48 -3.73 3.49
N TYR A 114 -4.07 -3.94 2.24
CA TYR A 114 -3.16 -5.03 1.90
C TYR A 114 -1.71 -4.58 2.01
N THR A 115 -0.93 -5.30 2.80
CA THR A 115 0.50 -5.06 3.02
C THR A 115 1.33 -6.34 2.83
N ALA A 116 2.60 -6.18 2.46
CA ALA A 116 3.60 -7.24 2.52
C ALA A 116 4.54 -7.09 3.73
N ASP A 117 4.31 -6.12 4.61
CA ASP A 117 5.07 -5.93 5.84
C ASP A 117 4.48 -6.79 6.97
N GLY A 118 5.13 -7.93 7.22
CA GLY A 118 4.76 -8.81 8.32
C GLY A 118 5.03 -8.23 9.72
N ARG A 119 5.88 -7.19 9.85
CA ARG A 119 6.10 -6.50 11.13
C ARG A 119 4.92 -5.61 11.44
N LEU A 120 4.47 -4.81 10.47
CA LEU A 120 3.27 -3.98 10.63
C LEU A 120 2.10 -4.81 11.14
N LEU A 121 1.81 -5.95 10.51
CA LEU A 121 0.73 -6.86 10.95
C LEU A 121 0.92 -7.41 12.37
N GLY A 122 2.17 -7.61 12.81
CA GLY A 122 2.48 -8.05 14.17
C GLY A 122 2.33 -6.96 15.23
N ASP A 123 2.48 -5.69 14.82
CA ASP A 123 2.35 -4.52 15.69
C ASP A 123 0.88 -4.07 15.82
N LEU A 124 -0.01 -4.47 14.90
CA LEU A 124 -1.45 -4.18 15.02
C LEU A 124 -2.10 -4.95 16.17
N ALA A 125 -2.91 -4.26 16.97
CA ALA A 125 -3.63 -4.82 18.09
C ALA A 125 -5.08 -4.32 18.15
N GLY A 126 -5.94 -5.04 18.87
CA GLY A 126 -7.35 -4.68 19.01
C GLY A 126 -8.07 -4.61 17.67
N ASP A 127 -8.94 -3.60 17.53
CA ASP A 127 -9.76 -3.41 16.32
C ASP A 127 -8.91 -3.13 15.06
N TYR A 128 -7.67 -2.64 15.22
CA TYR A 128 -6.77 -2.40 14.09
C TYR A 128 -6.29 -3.68 13.41
N SER A 129 -6.30 -4.83 14.11
CA SER A 129 -5.88 -6.11 13.54
C SER A 129 -6.79 -6.60 12.42
N GLU A 130 -8.04 -6.15 12.38
CA GLU A 130 -9.00 -6.48 11.33
C GLU A 130 -8.88 -5.57 10.09
N LEU A 131 -8.15 -4.46 10.22
CA LEU A 131 -7.97 -3.47 9.16
C LEU A 131 -6.84 -3.80 8.20
N ALA A 132 -6.02 -4.82 8.45
CA ALA A 132 -4.89 -5.15 7.59
C ALA A 132 -4.82 -6.64 7.28
N GLU A 133 -4.50 -6.94 6.02
CA GLU A 133 -4.24 -8.29 5.55
C GLU A 133 -2.89 -8.38 4.86
N HIS A 134 -2.22 -9.53 5.03
CA HIS A 134 -1.00 -9.80 4.29
C HIS A 134 -1.34 -10.15 2.85
N ILE A 135 -0.64 -9.58 1.86
CA ILE A 135 -0.88 -9.85 0.43
C ILE A 135 -0.82 -11.34 0.05
N ARG A 136 -0.18 -12.17 0.86
CA ARG A 136 -0.13 -13.64 0.66
C ARG A 136 -1.49 -14.32 0.75
N THR A 137 -2.47 -13.69 1.41
CA THR A 137 -3.83 -14.22 1.58
C THR A 137 -4.75 -13.83 0.43
N TYR A 138 -4.28 -12.98 -0.49
CA TYR A 138 -5.04 -12.61 -1.67
C TYR A 138 -5.00 -13.78 -2.67
N GLU A 139 -6.14 -14.46 -2.79
CA GLU A 139 -6.40 -15.54 -3.75
C GLU A 139 -7.46 -15.04 -4.74
N GLU A 140 -7.25 -15.28 -6.04
CA GLU A 140 -8.23 -14.96 -7.11
C GLU A 140 -9.49 -15.82 -7.04
#